data_AF-A0AAE1ZKL9-F1
#
_entry.id   AF-A0AAE1ZKL9-F1
#
_cell.length_a   1.000
_cell.length_b   1.000
_cell.length_c   1.000
_cell.angle_alpha   90.00
_cell.angle_beta   90.00
_cell.angle_gamma   90.00
#
_symmetry.space_group_name_H-M   'P 1'
#
loop_
_entity.id
_entity.type
_entity.pdbx_description
1 polymer ?
#
loop_
_entity_poly.entity_id
_entity_poly.type
_entity_poly.pdbx_seq_one_letter_code
_entity_poly.pdbx_strand_id
1 'polypeptide(L)'
;MFKTNCRKKRKFLNTSISDILEFEYNIKSNDLLPRFHQNSNDEKGEWSSYLPLEYFDDEQFDCRTPLDWLALGVDDGVRKPVPAFCLLPINDHQHRLDIRDPEIQWKWQLSGVLDYDSCSKLWFVQKVDSNGRILGDYGKSVENEGLLPTGKVPELDTQYWIPRIQVMFLAEDPHIFAKRVATAFKSRQQHESALKYNLYLDCMPNEGIGELSNAVLKRMIFLAKGGAYSIKSGKRLDSILQNLEKEVTFEYWRSMNDIILRQLIERQKMQYCFIQLPEVKRRKIPWKGTLDIPQYDFDNIFQSFSSKSMLTKPEAIMAICKCEYECLEVRSKSLFHVSLSKYMRIEEFEQTQSMVISQVSIFLKVSIIEL
;
A
#
# COMPACT_ATOMS: atom_id res chain seq x y z
N MET A 1 36.98 -3.37 6.77
CA MET A 1 36.06 -3.04 7.88
C MET A 1 35.03 -4.16 8.14
N PHE A 2 35.41 -5.45 8.05
CA PHE A 2 34.46 -6.59 8.00
C PHE A 2 34.53 -7.58 9.18
N LYS A 3 35.19 -7.24 10.31
CA LYS A 3 35.39 -8.17 11.44
C LYS A 3 34.25 -8.22 12.48
N THR A 4 33.21 -7.40 12.36
CA THR A 4 32.12 -7.31 13.37
C THR A 4 30.91 -8.22 13.11
N ASN A 5 30.81 -8.90 11.97
CA ASN A 5 29.58 -9.62 11.57
C ASN A 5 29.45 -11.06 12.12
N CYS A 6 30.55 -11.77 12.38
CA CYS A 6 30.47 -13.19 12.80
C CYS A 6 29.87 -13.39 14.21
N ARG A 7 30.06 -12.43 15.13
CA ARG A 7 29.56 -12.54 16.52
C ARG A 7 28.06 -12.28 16.61
N LYS A 8 27.52 -11.37 15.80
CA LYS A 8 26.07 -11.11 15.71
C LYS A 8 25.33 -12.26 15.03
N LYS A 9 25.86 -12.81 13.92
CA LYS A 9 25.30 -13.99 13.24
C LYS A 9 25.14 -15.21 14.18
N ARG A 10 26.15 -15.53 14.99
CA ARG A 10 26.07 -16.63 15.97
C ARG A 10 25.03 -16.37 17.07
N LYS A 11 24.82 -15.12 17.47
CA LYS A 11 23.82 -14.75 18.48
C LYS A 11 22.40 -14.90 17.94
N PHE A 12 22.17 -14.52 16.68
CA PHE A 12 20.88 -14.61 16.02
C PHE A 12 20.47 -16.05 15.67
N LEU A 13 21.44 -16.92 15.33
CA LEU A 13 21.18 -18.34 15.08
C LEU A 13 20.65 -19.11 16.30
N ASN A 14 20.92 -18.61 17.51
CA ASN A 14 20.44 -19.23 18.75
C ASN A 14 19.06 -18.72 19.19
N THR A 15 18.43 -17.82 18.43
CA THR A 15 17.14 -17.23 18.79
C THR A 15 16.05 -17.72 17.84
N SER A 16 15.01 -18.35 18.41
CA SER A 16 13.83 -18.81 17.68
C SER A 16 12.86 -17.65 17.48
N ILE A 17 12.43 -17.40 16.24
CA ILE A 17 11.43 -16.37 15.93
C ILE A 17 10.10 -16.64 16.62
N SER A 18 9.70 -17.92 16.74
CA SER A 18 8.49 -18.31 17.47
C SER A 18 8.57 -17.88 18.93
N ASP A 19 9.74 -18.05 19.56
CA ASP A 19 9.94 -17.73 20.97
C ASP A 19 9.89 -16.21 21.19
N ILE A 20 10.51 -15.41 20.31
CA ILE A 20 10.42 -13.94 20.39
C ILE A 20 8.97 -13.49 20.27
N LEU A 21 8.23 -14.01 19.27
CA LEU A 21 6.84 -13.64 19.06
C LEU A 21 5.95 -14.04 20.24
N GLU A 22 6.15 -15.22 20.81
CA GLU A 22 5.35 -15.71 21.95
C GLU A 22 5.72 -15.00 23.25
N PHE A 23 7.00 -14.86 23.59
CA PHE A 23 7.42 -14.29 24.87
C PHE A 23 7.38 -12.75 24.90
N GLU A 24 7.75 -12.05 23.81
CA GLU A 24 7.79 -10.59 23.79
C GLU A 24 6.45 -9.97 23.36
N TYR A 25 5.73 -10.62 22.44
CA TYR A 25 4.53 -10.06 21.82
C TYR A 25 3.25 -10.85 22.12
N ASN A 26 3.34 -12.02 22.77
CA ASN A 26 2.20 -12.91 23.03
C ASN A 26 1.45 -13.31 21.74
N ILE A 27 2.20 -13.59 20.66
CA ILE A 27 1.68 -14.00 19.36
C ILE A 27 2.15 -15.42 19.05
N LYS A 28 1.22 -16.36 18.87
CA LYS A 28 1.54 -17.72 18.43
C LYS A 28 1.59 -17.80 16.91
N SER A 29 2.33 -18.77 16.38
CA SER A 29 2.44 -18.98 14.92
C SER A 29 1.07 -19.20 14.26
N ASN A 30 0.15 -19.86 14.95
CA ASN A 30 -1.21 -20.10 14.48
C ASN A 30 -2.12 -18.86 14.53
N ASP A 31 -1.75 -17.82 15.28
CA ASP A 31 -2.50 -16.56 15.34
C ASP A 31 -2.16 -15.67 14.14
N LEU A 32 -0.94 -15.82 13.62
CA LEU A 32 -0.44 -15.05 12.47
C LEU A 32 -1.22 -15.32 11.21
N LEU A 33 -1.89 -16.47 11.08
CA LEU A 33 -2.76 -16.68 9.94
C LEU A 33 -4.23 -16.63 10.38
N PRO A 34 -5.00 -15.69 9.84
CA PRO A 34 -6.45 -15.78 9.76
C PRO A 34 -7.06 -17.17 9.83
N ARG A 35 -8.02 -17.40 10.73
CA ARG A 35 -8.82 -18.63 10.76
C ARG A 35 -10.27 -18.33 10.41
N PHE A 36 -10.80 -19.01 9.40
CA PHE A 36 -12.24 -19.03 9.18
C PHE A 36 -12.87 -20.07 10.09
N HIS A 37 -13.59 -19.61 11.11
CA HIS A 37 -14.48 -20.49 11.85
C HIS A 37 -15.85 -20.49 11.16
N GLN A 38 -16.32 -21.67 10.73
CA GLN A 38 -17.66 -21.83 10.16
C GLN A 38 -18.77 -21.52 11.18
N ASN A 39 -18.47 -21.69 12.47
CA ASN A 39 -19.34 -21.28 13.56
C ASN A 39 -18.87 -19.92 14.05
N SER A 40 -19.70 -18.91 13.84
CA SER A 40 -19.42 -17.53 14.22
C SER A 40 -19.36 -17.32 15.74
N ASN A 41 -19.82 -18.27 16.55
CA ASN A 41 -19.94 -18.09 17.99
C ASN A 41 -19.01 -19.04 18.74
N ASP A 42 -18.03 -18.50 19.46
CA ASP A 42 -17.33 -19.27 20.49
C ASP A 42 -18.28 -19.59 21.66
N GLU A 43 -17.92 -20.53 22.54
CA GLU A 43 -18.71 -20.92 23.73
C GLU A 43 -19.03 -19.75 24.68
N LYS A 44 -18.39 -18.59 24.48
CA LYS A 44 -18.64 -17.31 25.18
C LYS A 44 -19.54 -16.32 24.42
N GLY A 45 -20.06 -16.69 23.24
CA GLY A 45 -20.78 -15.78 22.35
C GLY A 45 -19.90 -14.75 21.64
N GLU A 46 -18.58 -14.96 21.61
CA GLU A 46 -17.64 -14.12 20.88
C GLU A 46 -17.77 -14.41 19.38
N TRP A 47 -17.93 -13.35 18.57
CA TRP A 47 -17.86 -13.47 17.12
C TRP A 47 -16.42 -13.83 16.76
N SER A 48 -16.20 -15.05 16.26
CA SER A 48 -14.88 -15.48 15.80
C SER A 48 -14.36 -14.43 14.82
N SER A 49 -13.29 -13.76 15.24
CA SER A 49 -12.88 -12.47 14.70
C SER A 49 -12.37 -12.65 13.29
N TYR A 50 -13.22 -12.49 12.27
CA TYR A 50 -12.66 -12.57 10.93
C TYR A 50 -13.34 -11.75 9.84
N LEU A 51 -12.88 -10.50 9.68
CA LEU A 51 -12.85 -9.86 8.37
C LEU A 51 -11.62 -10.35 7.59
N PRO A 52 -11.73 -10.63 6.28
CA PRO A 52 -10.64 -11.09 5.42
C PRO A 52 -9.65 -9.96 5.09
N LEU A 53 -9.01 -9.41 6.12
CA LEU A 53 -8.01 -8.37 6.02
C LEU A 53 -6.62 -8.98 5.92
N GLU A 54 -5.86 -8.51 4.93
CA GLU A 54 -4.45 -8.82 4.77
C GLU A 54 -3.59 -8.04 5.78
N TYR A 55 -2.38 -8.54 6.02
CA TYR A 55 -1.40 -7.81 6.83
C TYR A 55 -0.82 -6.66 6.03
N PHE A 56 -0.83 -5.47 6.64
CA PHE A 56 -0.03 -4.36 6.13
C PHE A 56 1.42 -4.57 6.53
N ASP A 57 2.27 -4.83 5.54
CA ASP A 57 3.70 -5.02 5.70
C ASP A 57 4.45 -3.69 5.54
N ASP A 58 5.12 -3.24 6.60
CA ASP A 58 5.92 -2.03 6.58
C ASP A 58 7.33 -2.33 6.05
N GLU A 59 7.55 -2.00 4.79
CA GLU A 59 8.82 -2.20 4.08
C GLU A 59 9.99 -1.41 4.72
N GLN A 60 9.74 -0.41 5.58
CA GLN A 60 10.80 0.34 6.28
C GLN A 60 11.59 -0.50 7.30
N PHE A 61 11.04 -1.64 7.72
CA PHE A 61 11.76 -2.60 8.55
C PHE A 61 12.78 -3.42 7.74
N ASP A 62 12.67 -3.45 6.41
CA ASP A 62 13.58 -4.21 5.57
C ASP A 62 14.90 -3.47 5.36
N CYS A 63 16.01 -4.18 5.54
CA CYS A 63 17.34 -3.60 5.41
C CYS A 63 17.91 -3.72 3.98
N ARG A 64 17.20 -4.41 3.08
CA ARG A 64 17.63 -4.78 1.73
C ARG A 64 16.43 -4.84 0.78
N THR A 65 16.70 -4.61 -0.50
CA THR A 65 15.69 -4.87 -1.54
C THR A 65 15.57 -6.37 -1.82
N PRO A 66 14.49 -6.83 -2.48
CA PRO A 66 14.37 -8.23 -2.85
C PRO A 66 15.54 -8.76 -3.69
N LEU A 67 16.04 -7.95 -4.63
CA LEU A 67 17.21 -8.28 -5.45
C LEU A 67 18.49 -8.43 -4.60
N ASP A 68 18.68 -7.55 -3.62
CA ASP A 68 19.84 -7.62 -2.71
C ASP A 68 19.81 -8.85 -1.79
N TRP A 69 18.61 -9.31 -1.41
CA TRP A 69 18.43 -10.55 -0.66
C TRP A 69 18.82 -11.76 -1.50
N LEU A 70 18.31 -11.84 -2.73
CA LEU A 70 18.60 -12.94 -3.66
C LEU A 70 20.08 -12.98 -4.05
N ALA A 71 20.74 -11.83 -4.19
CA ALA A 71 22.17 -11.73 -4.46
C ALA A 71 23.04 -12.37 -3.36
N LEU A 72 22.55 -12.51 -2.12
CA LEU A 72 23.29 -13.22 -1.06
C LEU A 72 23.44 -14.72 -1.32
N GLY A 73 22.60 -15.29 -2.18
CA GLY A 73 22.67 -16.70 -2.58
C GLY A 73 23.64 -16.97 -3.73
N VAL A 74 24.22 -15.93 -4.34
CA VAL A 74 25.14 -16.08 -5.48
C VAL A 74 26.52 -16.44 -4.99
N ASP A 75 27.00 -17.61 -5.40
CA ASP A 75 28.31 -18.17 -5.05
C ASP A 75 28.94 -18.76 -6.32
N ASP A 76 30.13 -18.30 -6.70
CA ASP A 76 30.82 -18.67 -7.95
C ASP A 76 29.97 -18.56 -9.23
N GLY A 77 29.07 -17.57 -9.30
CA GLY A 77 28.19 -17.33 -10.45
C GLY A 77 26.95 -18.24 -10.50
N VAL A 78 26.78 -19.13 -9.52
CA VAL A 78 25.60 -19.99 -9.35
C VAL A 78 24.71 -19.42 -8.26
N ARG A 79 23.42 -19.24 -8.53
CA ARG A 79 22.46 -18.75 -7.55
C ARG A 79 21.91 -19.92 -6.74
N LYS A 80 22.31 -20.02 -5.47
CA LYS A 80 21.82 -21.01 -4.49
C LYS A 80 20.63 -20.43 -3.70
N PRO A 81 19.78 -21.28 -3.11
CA PRO A 81 18.69 -20.84 -2.25
C PRO A 81 19.20 -20.04 -1.06
N VAL A 82 18.56 -18.91 -0.75
CA VAL A 82 18.93 -18.09 0.41
C VAL A 82 18.25 -18.66 1.65
N PRO A 83 18.98 -19.04 2.70
CA PRO A 83 18.39 -19.71 3.85
C PRO A 83 17.51 -18.75 4.69
N ALA A 84 16.33 -19.22 5.07
CA ALA A 84 15.32 -18.48 5.82
C ALA A 84 14.49 -19.40 6.74
N PHE A 85 13.85 -18.83 7.75
CA PHE A 85 12.72 -19.44 8.44
C PHE A 85 11.43 -18.91 7.83
N CYS A 86 10.56 -19.81 7.36
CA CYS A 86 9.31 -19.45 6.72
C CYS A 86 8.12 -19.96 7.53
N LEU A 87 7.08 -19.14 7.70
CA LEU A 87 5.80 -19.58 8.28
C LEU A 87 5.02 -20.35 7.23
N LEU A 88 5.02 -21.67 7.35
CA LEU A 88 4.45 -22.61 6.37
C LEU A 88 3.55 -23.62 7.07
N PRO A 89 2.61 -24.26 6.34
CA PRO A 89 1.80 -25.34 6.90
C PRO A 89 2.70 -26.50 7.34
N ILE A 90 2.30 -27.27 8.33
CA ILE A 90 3.07 -28.45 8.76
C ILE A 90 2.95 -29.57 7.70
N ASN A 91 1.74 -29.80 7.17
CA ASN A 91 1.50 -30.85 6.18
C ASN A 91 1.48 -30.28 4.76
N ASP A 92 2.35 -30.81 3.90
CA ASP A 92 2.45 -30.36 2.51
C ASP A 92 1.25 -30.79 1.65
N HIS A 93 0.53 -31.87 1.99
CA HIS A 93 -0.60 -32.36 1.18
C HIS A 93 -1.89 -31.53 1.28
N GLN A 94 -1.87 -30.42 2.02
CA GLN A 94 -3.04 -29.58 2.29
C GLN A 94 -3.18 -28.39 1.32
N HIS A 95 -2.46 -28.36 0.19
CA HIS A 95 -2.55 -27.29 -0.84
C HIS A 95 -3.96 -27.01 -1.37
N ARG A 96 -4.87 -27.98 -1.25
CA ARG A 96 -6.27 -27.83 -1.69
C ARG A 96 -7.15 -27.08 -0.69
N LEU A 97 -6.73 -26.99 0.57
CA LEU A 97 -7.46 -26.29 1.62
C LEU A 97 -7.26 -24.78 1.46
N ASP A 98 -8.25 -24.00 1.89
CA ASP A 98 -8.06 -22.55 2.03
C ASP A 98 -6.95 -22.33 3.07
N ILE A 99 -6.01 -21.40 2.83
CA ILE A 99 -4.90 -21.10 3.76
C ILE A 99 -5.38 -20.71 5.18
N ARG A 100 -6.66 -20.35 5.31
CA ARG A 100 -7.34 -19.93 6.54
C ARG A 100 -8.12 -21.06 7.20
N ASP A 101 -8.04 -22.27 6.66
CA ASP A 101 -8.71 -23.44 7.21
C ASP A 101 -8.15 -23.76 8.60
N PRO A 102 -8.99 -23.90 9.64
CA PRO A 102 -8.54 -24.19 11.00
C PRO A 102 -7.84 -25.55 11.14
N GLU A 103 -7.99 -26.47 10.18
CA GLU A 103 -7.25 -27.74 10.14
C GLU A 103 -5.76 -27.55 9.81
N ILE A 104 -5.38 -26.42 9.19
CA ILE A 104 -3.99 -26.13 8.85
C ILE A 104 -3.27 -25.62 10.11
N GLN A 105 -2.23 -26.35 10.48
CA GLN A 105 -1.30 -25.92 11.53
C GLN A 105 -0.10 -25.23 10.89
N TRP A 106 0.23 -24.05 11.40
CA TRP A 106 1.29 -23.20 10.86
C TRP A 106 2.48 -23.17 11.80
N LYS A 107 3.68 -23.29 11.23
CA LYS A 107 4.92 -23.26 11.99
C LYS A 107 6.03 -22.59 11.20
N TRP A 108 6.87 -21.83 11.91
CA TRP A 108 8.14 -21.34 11.38
C TRP A 108 9.09 -22.53 11.16
N GLN A 109 9.45 -22.76 9.90
CA GLN A 109 10.22 -23.91 9.44
C GLN A 109 11.43 -23.44 8.65
N LEU A 110 12.55 -24.16 8.75
CA LEU A 110 13.73 -23.85 7.95
C LEU A 110 13.43 -24.14 6.48
N SER A 111 13.70 -23.16 5.63
CA SER A 111 13.40 -23.17 4.20
C SER A 111 14.49 -22.41 3.44
N GLY A 112 14.54 -22.57 2.13
CA GLY A 112 15.30 -21.67 1.27
C GLY A 112 14.40 -20.86 0.37
N VAL A 113 14.78 -19.60 0.20
CA VAL A 113 14.18 -18.69 -0.74
C VAL A 113 14.84 -18.90 -2.10
N LEU A 114 14.02 -19.29 -3.07
CA LEU A 114 14.43 -19.59 -4.44
C LEU A 114 14.32 -18.34 -5.31
N ASP A 115 13.18 -17.65 -5.23
CA ASP A 115 12.91 -16.49 -6.09
C ASP A 115 11.94 -15.47 -5.49
N TYR A 116 11.73 -14.37 -6.20
CA TYR A 116 10.82 -13.30 -5.83
C TYR A 116 10.08 -12.76 -7.07
N ASP A 117 8.75 -12.75 -7.00
CA ASP A 117 7.92 -12.12 -8.03
C ASP A 117 7.62 -10.66 -7.64
N SER A 118 8.10 -9.73 -8.47
CA SER A 118 7.90 -8.29 -8.24
C SER A 118 6.46 -7.84 -8.51
N CYS A 119 5.70 -8.59 -9.31
CA CYS A 119 4.31 -8.26 -9.62
C CYS A 119 3.37 -8.59 -8.45
N SER A 120 3.41 -9.83 -7.96
CA SER A 120 2.61 -10.28 -6.80
C SER A 120 3.23 -9.92 -5.45
N LYS A 121 4.49 -9.47 -5.43
CA LYS A 121 5.29 -9.23 -4.22
C LYS A 121 5.45 -10.48 -3.33
N LEU A 122 5.43 -11.67 -3.92
CA LEU A 122 5.56 -12.95 -3.21
C LEU A 122 6.96 -13.53 -3.36
N TRP A 123 7.40 -14.23 -2.33
CA TRP A 123 8.65 -14.99 -2.28
C TRP A 123 8.37 -16.45 -2.57
N PHE A 124 9.13 -17.02 -3.50
CA PHE A 124 9.12 -18.43 -3.79
C PHE A 124 10.08 -19.15 -2.85
N VAL A 125 9.55 -20.06 -2.03
CA VAL A 125 10.31 -20.75 -1.00
C VAL A 125 10.10 -22.26 -1.08
N GLN A 126 11.09 -23.02 -0.60
CA GLN A 126 11.01 -24.47 -0.47
C GLN A 126 11.47 -24.92 0.91
N LYS A 127 10.71 -25.83 1.54
CA LYS A 127 11.10 -26.44 2.82
C LYS A 127 12.36 -27.29 2.66
N VAL A 128 13.16 -27.38 3.72
CA VAL A 128 14.29 -28.32 3.77
C VAL A 128 13.81 -29.75 3.99
N ASP A 129 14.58 -30.72 3.48
CA ASP A 129 14.39 -32.14 3.77
C ASP A 129 14.79 -32.49 5.23
N SER A 130 14.64 -33.75 5.60
CA SER A 130 15.03 -34.26 6.94
C SER A 130 16.52 -34.10 7.26
N ASN A 131 17.37 -33.87 6.25
CA ASN A 131 18.81 -33.63 6.38
C ASN A 131 19.16 -32.14 6.32
N GLY A 132 18.18 -31.23 6.28
CA GLY A 132 18.38 -29.79 6.18
C GLY A 132 18.81 -29.31 4.79
N ARG A 133 18.60 -30.10 3.74
CA ARG A 133 18.98 -29.80 2.36
C ARG A 133 17.76 -29.39 1.53
N ILE A 134 18.00 -28.55 0.53
CA ILE A 134 16.99 -28.16 -0.45
C ILE A 134 17.30 -28.92 -1.73
N LEU A 135 16.43 -29.86 -2.06
CA LEU A 135 16.59 -30.78 -3.18
C LEU A 135 15.55 -30.43 -4.25
N GLY A 136 16.00 -30.29 -5.50
CA GLY A 136 15.13 -30.19 -6.66
C GLY A 136 14.72 -31.58 -7.15
N ASP A 137 14.22 -31.65 -8.39
CA ASP A 137 13.90 -32.93 -9.02
C ASP A 137 15.11 -33.87 -9.05
N TYR A 138 14.86 -35.15 -8.76
CA TYR A 138 15.86 -36.23 -8.74
C TYR A 138 16.95 -36.11 -7.67
N GLY A 139 16.74 -35.33 -6.60
CA GLY A 139 17.64 -35.31 -5.43
C GLY A 139 18.93 -34.52 -5.62
N LYS A 140 18.98 -33.61 -6.62
CA LYS A 140 20.09 -32.66 -6.81
C LYS A 140 19.85 -31.36 -6.03
N SER A 141 20.92 -30.65 -5.69
CA SER A 141 20.81 -29.31 -5.10
C SER A 141 20.10 -28.35 -6.04
N VAL A 142 19.21 -27.54 -5.49
CA VAL A 142 18.50 -26.50 -6.25
C VAL A 142 19.47 -25.37 -6.58
N GLU A 143 19.57 -25.01 -7.86
CA GLU A 143 20.40 -23.94 -8.39
C GLU A 143 19.57 -23.11 -9.38
N ASN A 144 19.89 -21.81 -9.52
CA ASN A 144 19.29 -20.89 -10.50
C ASN A 144 17.74 -20.94 -10.52
N GLU A 145 17.12 -20.47 -9.43
CA GLU A 145 15.65 -20.41 -9.23
C GLU A 145 14.96 -21.79 -9.14
N GLY A 146 15.74 -22.86 -9.20
CA GLY A 146 15.21 -24.22 -9.30
C GLY A 146 14.62 -24.53 -10.67
N LEU A 147 14.98 -23.77 -11.70
CA LEU A 147 14.55 -24.04 -13.06
C LEU A 147 15.12 -25.39 -13.53
N LEU A 148 14.23 -26.23 -14.06
CA LEU A 148 14.63 -27.39 -14.86
C LEU A 148 15.39 -26.91 -16.10
N PRO A 149 16.20 -27.77 -16.75
CA PRO A 149 16.84 -27.45 -18.04
C PRO A 149 15.86 -27.03 -19.15
N THR A 150 14.57 -27.31 -18.96
CA THR A 150 13.44 -26.92 -19.82
C THR A 150 12.91 -25.51 -19.55
N GLY A 151 13.46 -24.78 -18.57
CA GLY A 151 13.01 -23.44 -18.16
C GLY A 151 11.73 -23.42 -17.32
N LYS A 152 11.26 -24.58 -16.83
CA LYS A 152 10.11 -24.69 -15.94
C LYS A 152 10.54 -24.95 -14.50
N VAL A 153 9.83 -24.37 -13.54
CA VAL A 153 10.00 -24.68 -12.11
C VAL A 153 9.34 -26.05 -11.84
N PRO A 154 10.02 -26.99 -11.15
CA PRO A 154 9.43 -28.28 -10.78
C PRO A 154 8.35 -28.07 -9.73
N GLU A 155 7.18 -28.66 -9.92
CA GLU A 155 6.05 -28.56 -8.97
C GLU A 155 6.26 -29.55 -7.83
N LEU A 156 6.83 -29.09 -6.72
CA LEU A 156 6.99 -29.89 -5.52
C LEU A 156 5.96 -29.48 -4.46
N ASP A 157 5.38 -30.46 -3.76
CA ASP A 157 4.46 -30.21 -2.64
C ASP A 157 5.11 -29.37 -1.51
N THR A 158 6.44 -29.29 -1.46
CA THR A 158 7.18 -28.53 -0.43
C THR A 158 7.45 -27.06 -0.79
N GLN A 159 6.93 -26.60 -1.93
CA GLN A 159 7.15 -25.25 -2.44
C GLN A 159 5.93 -24.35 -2.24
N TYR A 160 6.19 -23.08 -1.95
CA TYR A 160 5.16 -22.09 -1.62
C TYR A 160 5.52 -20.70 -2.13
N TRP A 161 4.49 -19.94 -2.50
CA TRP A 161 4.58 -18.50 -2.71
C TRP A 161 3.99 -17.78 -1.50
N ILE A 162 4.82 -17.04 -0.77
CA ILE A 162 4.42 -16.40 0.49
C ILE A 162 4.84 -14.93 0.57
N PRO A 163 4.05 -14.09 1.26
CA PRO A 163 4.41 -12.70 1.50
C PRO A 163 5.63 -12.59 2.41
N ARG A 164 6.31 -11.43 2.34
CA ARG A 164 7.52 -11.15 3.12
C ARG A 164 7.33 -11.26 4.64
N ILE A 165 6.13 -10.98 5.16
CA ILE A 165 5.79 -11.13 6.59
C ILE A 165 5.93 -12.59 7.09
N GLN A 166 5.94 -13.57 6.17
CA GLN A 166 6.10 -15.00 6.46
C GLN A 166 7.52 -15.51 6.20
N VAL A 167 8.46 -14.67 5.76
CA VAL A 167 9.83 -15.07 5.41
C VAL A 167 10.81 -14.33 6.30
N MET A 168 11.53 -15.04 7.17
CA MET A 168 12.65 -14.48 7.94
C MET A 168 13.99 -14.99 7.40
N PHE A 169 14.77 -14.17 6.71
CA PHE A 169 16.12 -14.55 6.26
C PHE A 169 17.06 -14.80 7.44
N LEU A 170 17.88 -15.87 7.40
CA LEU A 170 18.87 -16.13 8.46
C LEU A 170 19.93 -15.03 8.61
N ALA A 171 20.07 -14.18 7.60
CA ALA A 171 20.99 -13.05 7.61
C ALA A 171 20.37 -11.76 8.19
N GLU A 172 19.08 -11.74 8.54
CA GLU A 172 18.43 -10.59 9.19
C GLU A 172 18.45 -10.66 10.73
N ASP A 173 18.12 -9.55 11.40
CA ASP A 173 18.00 -9.53 12.86
C ASP A 173 16.60 -10.04 13.28
N PRO A 174 16.52 -11.15 14.03
CA PRO A 174 15.24 -11.77 14.37
C PRO A 174 14.36 -10.87 15.25
N HIS A 175 14.90 -9.94 16.02
CA HIS A 175 14.09 -9.02 16.85
C HIS A 175 13.46 -7.92 15.99
N ILE A 176 14.18 -7.43 14.97
CA ILE A 176 13.64 -6.44 14.02
C ILE A 176 12.53 -7.10 13.19
N PHE A 177 12.76 -8.33 12.72
CA PHE A 177 11.74 -9.09 12.00
C PHE A 177 10.53 -9.41 12.88
N ALA A 178 10.73 -9.87 14.13
CA ALA A 178 9.63 -10.10 15.07
C ALA A 178 8.81 -8.83 15.31
N LYS A 179 9.47 -7.68 15.47
CA LYS A 179 8.80 -6.38 15.62
C LYS A 179 7.99 -6.01 14.37
N ARG A 180 8.51 -6.27 13.17
CA ARG A 180 7.79 -6.08 11.89
C ARG A 180 6.50 -6.91 11.88
N VAL A 181 6.60 -8.22 12.14
CA VAL A 181 5.47 -9.15 12.23
C VAL A 181 4.45 -8.69 13.28
N ALA A 182 4.91 -8.37 14.49
CA ALA A 182 4.03 -7.92 15.58
C ALA A 182 3.33 -6.59 15.27
N THR A 183 4.01 -5.67 14.58
CA THR A 183 3.42 -4.38 14.16
C THR A 183 2.34 -4.60 13.12
N ALA A 184 2.59 -5.45 12.12
CA ALA A 184 1.59 -5.82 11.12
C ALA A 184 0.39 -6.53 11.77
N PHE A 185 0.66 -7.46 12.70
CA PHE A 185 -0.36 -8.18 13.46
C PHE A 185 -1.27 -7.26 14.26
N LYS A 186 -0.68 -6.36 15.05
CA LYS A 186 -1.41 -5.36 15.82
C LYS A 186 -2.19 -4.40 14.91
N SER A 187 -1.58 -3.96 13.80
CA SER A 187 -2.24 -3.07 12.83
C SER A 187 -3.50 -3.73 12.27
N ARG A 188 -3.41 -5.00 11.84
CA ARG A 188 -4.57 -5.77 11.36
C ARG A 188 -5.68 -5.83 12.41
N GLN A 189 -5.36 -6.20 13.65
CA GLN A 189 -6.35 -6.24 14.75
C GLN A 189 -7.00 -4.88 15.00
N GLN A 190 -6.21 -3.80 15.01
CA GLN A 190 -6.74 -2.44 15.20
C GLN A 190 -7.69 -2.03 14.06
N HIS A 191 -7.35 -2.36 12.81
CA HIS A 191 -8.21 -2.07 11.66
C HIS A 191 -9.49 -2.91 11.68
N GLU A 192 -9.38 -4.20 11.99
CA GLU A 192 -10.55 -5.07 12.12
C GLU A 192 -11.51 -4.58 13.19
N SER A 193 -11.00 -4.28 14.38
CA SER A 193 -11.78 -3.71 15.48
C SER A 193 -12.39 -2.36 15.10
N ALA A 194 -11.67 -1.52 14.36
CA ALA A 194 -12.19 -0.25 13.88
C ALA A 194 -13.31 -0.42 12.85
N LEU A 195 -13.21 -1.38 11.93
CA LEU A 195 -14.28 -1.68 10.97
C LEU A 195 -15.54 -2.18 11.68
N LYS A 196 -15.40 -3.12 12.62
CA LYS A 196 -16.53 -3.60 13.44
C LYS A 196 -17.17 -2.47 14.24
N TYR A 197 -16.36 -1.64 14.88
CA TYR A 197 -16.84 -0.47 15.63
C TYR A 197 -17.63 0.49 14.75
N ASN A 198 -17.12 0.85 13.57
CA ASN A 198 -17.83 1.71 12.63
C ASN A 198 -19.12 1.07 12.13
N LEU A 199 -19.11 -0.23 11.84
CA LEU A 199 -20.33 -0.95 11.45
C LEU A 199 -21.41 -0.87 12.55
N TYR A 200 -21.03 -1.05 13.83
CA TYR A 200 -21.98 -0.87 14.92
C TYR A 200 -22.54 0.55 14.95
N LEU A 201 -21.70 1.58 14.78
CA LEU A 201 -22.16 2.97 14.70
C LEU A 201 -23.10 3.24 13.53
N ASP A 202 -22.81 2.67 12.36
CA ASP A 202 -23.65 2.79 11.16
C ASP A 202 -25.02 2.14 11.35
N CYS A 203 -25.08 1.08 12.17
CA CYS A 203 -26.31 0.35 12.47
C CYS A 203 -27.05 0.87 13.72
N MET A 204 -26.52 1.87 14.45
CA MET A 204 -27.20 2.42 15.62
C MET A 204 -28.44 3.23 15.19
N PRO A 205 -29.59 3.04 15.86
CA PRO A 205 -30.78 3.83 15.57
C PRO A 205 -30.54 5.30 15.90
N ASN A 206 -31.19 6.19 15.14
CA ASN A 206 -31.15 7.63 15.37
C ASN A 206 -32.33 8.13 16.22
N GLU A 207 -33.18 7.21 16.66
CA GLU A 207 -34.36 7.49 17.47
C GLU A 207 -33.97 8.02 18.84
N GLY A 208 -34.50 9.18 19.22
CA GLY A 208 -34.22 9.82 20.50
C GLY A 208 -32.90 10.59 20.56
N ILE A 209 -32.11 10.62 19.48
CA ILE A 209 -30.99 11.56 19.36
C ILE A 209 -31.57 12.95 19.09
N GLY A 210 -31.18 13.94 19.89
CA GLY A 210 -31.61 15.33 19.68
C GLY A 210 -31.19 15.84 18.30
N GLU A 211 -31.91 16.79 17.74
CA GLU A 211 -31.58 17.36 16.42
C GLU A 211 -30.57 18.50 16.52
N LEU A 212 -29.78 18.70 15.47
CA LEU A 212 -28.91 19.87 15.36
C LEU A 212 -29.77 21.13 15.22
N SER A 213 -29.47 22.17 16.00
CA SER A 213 -30.29 23.38 15.97
C SER A 213 -30.28 24.06 14.60
N ASN A 214 -31.46 24.44 14.12
CA ASN A 214 -31.64 25.16 12.86
C ASN A 214 -30.84 26.48 12.80
N ALA A 215 -30.60 27.12 13.94
CA ALA A 215 -29.79 28.33 14.01
C ALA A 215 -28.32 28.06 13.67
N VAL A 216 -27.78 26.93 14.13
CA VAL A 216 -26.41 26.51 13.83
C VAL A 216 -26.27 26.13 12.36
N LEU A 217 -27.23 25.36 11.80
CA LEU A 217 -27.24 25.01 10.38
C LEU A 217 -27.25 26.25 9.48
N LYS A 218 -28.14 27.22 9.77
CA LYS A 218 -28.19 28.50 9.04
C LYS A 218 -26.87 29.27 9.12
N ARG A 219 -26.20 29.26 10.28
CA ARG A 219 -24.89 29.90 10.45
C ARG A 219 -23.81 29.19 9.63
N MET A 220 -23.79 27.86 9.60
CA MET A 220 -22.87 27.07 8.78
C MET A 220 -23.05 27.39 7.28
N ILE A 221 -24.30 27.39 6.81
CA ILE A 221 -24.65 27.74 5.42
C ILE A 221 -24.20 29.17 5.09
N PHE A 222 -24.43 30.13 6.01
CA PHE A 222 -24.00 31.51 5.82
C PHE A 222 -22.48 31.64 5.66
N LEU A 223 -21.70 30.96 6.52
CA LEU A 223 -20.23 30.98 6.44
C LEU A 223 -19.73 30.30 5.16
N ALA A 224 -20.32 29.16 4.77
CA ALA A 224 -19.98 28.44 3.55
C ALA A 224 -20.25 29.27 2.28
N LYS A 225 -21.36 30.02 2.25
CA LYS A 225 -21.67 30.96 1.15
C LYS A 225 -20.81 32.23 1.19
N GLY A 226 -20.42 32.70 2.38
CA GLY A 226 -19.72 33.96 2.58
C GLY A 226 -18.24 33.96 2.20
N GLY A 227 -17.57 32.80 2.24
CA GLY A 227 -16.12 32.67 2.04
C GLY A 227 -15.61 32.80 0.60
N ALA A 228 -16.48 32.68 -0.42
CA ALA A 228 -16.06 32.70 -1.82
C ALA A 228 -17.01 33.54 -2.69
N TYR A 229 -16.49 34.63 -3.28
CA TYR A 229 -17.23 35.50 -4.20
C TYR A 229 -17.86 34.76 -5.40
N SER A 230 -17.30 33.61 -5.79
CA SER A 230 -17.71 32.81 -6.95
C SER A 230 -18.93 31.90 -6.72
N ILE A 231 -19.35 31.65 -5.48
CA ILE A 231 -20.37 30.62 -5.14
C ILE A 231 -21.76 31.26 -4.98
N LYS A 232 -21.97 32.53 -5.34
CA LYS A 232 -23.23 33.23 -5.02
C LYS A 232 -24.39 32.94 -5.98
N SER A 233 -24.17 32.40 -7.18
CA SER A 233 -25.23 32.35 -8.23
C SER A 233 -25.16 31.15 -9.19
N GLY A 234 -24.85 29.96 -8.70
CA GLY A 234 -24.99 28.71 -9.46
C GLY A 234 -26.41 28.15 -9.41
N LYS A 235 -27.01 27.83 -10.57
CA LYS A 235 -28.38 27.28 -10.71
C LYS A 235 -28.66 25.95 -9.96
N ARG A 236 -27.63 25.31 -9.38
CA ARG A 236 -27.73 24.04 -8.61
C ARG A 236 -27.28 24.17 -7.15
N LEU A 237 -27.01 25.38 -6.66
CA LEU A 237 -26.44 25.54 -5.33
C LEU A 237 -27.41 25.14 -4.23
N ASP A 238 -28.69 25.47 -4.36
CA ASP A 238 -29.67 25.17 -3.31
C ASP A 238 -29.90 23.66 -3.17
N SER A 239 -29.90 22.91 -4.28
CA SER A 239 -29.98 21.44 -4.22
C SER A 239 -28.73 20.81 -3.59
N ILE A 240 -27.54 21.36 -3.89
CA ILE A 240 -26.28 20.90 -3.29
C ILE A 240 -26.28 21.18 -1.79
N LEU A 241 -26.72 22.37 -1.39
CA LEU A 241 -26.79 22.76 0.02
C LEU A 241 -27.76 21.91 0.83
N GLN A 242 -28.91 21.54 0.25
CA GLN A 242 -29.84 20.61 0.89
C GLN A 242 -29.22 19.22 1.09
N ASN A 243 -28.42 18.74 0.14
CA ASN A 243 -27.72 17.46 0.29
C ASN A 243 -26.64 17.54 1.37
N LEU A 244 -25.87 18.63 1.40
CA LEU A 244 -24.85 18.88 2.42
C LEU A 244 -25.47 19.05 3.81
N GLU A 245 -26.62 19.71 3.93
CA GLU A 245 -27.34 19.86 5.20
C GLU A 245 -27.78 18.49 5.75
N LYS A 246 -28.27 17.60 4.88
CA LYS A 246 -28.57 16.22 5.26
C LYS A 246 -27.31 15.48 5.72
N GLU A 247 -26.21 15.58 4.97
CA GLU A 247 -24.93 14.95 5.31
C GLU A 247 -24.41 15.43 6.68
N VAL A 248 -24.42 16.74 6.93
CA VAL A 248 -24.04 17.33 8.23
C VAL A 248 -24.93 16.81 9.35
N THR A 249 -26.23 16.62 9.08
CA THR A 249 -27.17 16.08 10.06
C THR A 249 -26.88 14.60 10.37
N PHE A 250 -26.59 13.78 9.34
CA PHE A 250 -26.19 12.39 9.53
C PHE A 250 -24.87 12.26 10.30
N GLU A 251 -23.87 13.09 9.97
CA GLU A 251 -22.60 13.14 10.70
C GLU A 251 -22.78 13.56 12.16
N TYR A 252 -23.70 14.48 12.43
CA TYR A 252 -24.05 14.87 13.79
C TYR A 252 -24.67 13.68 14.55
N TRP A 253 -25.65 12.97 13.98
CA TRP A 253 -26.23 11.79 14.62
C TRP A 253 -25.20 10.68 14.84
N ARG A 254 -24.35 10.42 13.84
CA ARG A 254 -23.23 9.47 13.94
C ARG A 254 -22.28 9.84 15.08
N SER A 255 -21.96 11.12 15.23
CA SER A 255 -21.10 11.63 16.32
C SER A 255 -21.76 11.47 17.70
N MET A 256 -23.07 11.72 17.80
CA MET A 256 -23.82 11.50 19.05
C MET A 256 -23.87 10.01 19.41
N ASN A 257 -24.09 9.14 18.42
CA ASN A 257 -24.03 7.69 18.60
C ASN A 257 -22.64 7.21 19.03
N ASP A 258 -21.55 7.78 18.48
CA ASP A 258 -20.18 7.49 18.93
C ASP A 258 -19.98 7.82 20.41
N ILE A 259 -20.45 8.97 20.86
CA ILE A 259 -20.37 9.36 22.28
C ILE A 259 -21.16 8.39 23.16
N ILE A 260 -22.39 8.05 22.77
CA ILE A 260 -23.27 7.13 23.51
C ILE A 260 -22.63 5.74 23.58
N LEU A 261 -22.17 5.20 22.46
CA LEU A 261 -21.58 3.86 22.37
C LEU A 261 -20.31 3.75 23.23
N ARG A 262 -19.43 4.76 23.18
CA ARG A 262 -18.23 4.80 24.04
C ARG A 262 -18.59 4.78 25.51
N GLN A 263 -19.56 5.58 25.93
CA GLN A 263 -20.02 5.60 27.32
C GLN A 263 -20.67 4.27 27.75
N LEU A 264 -21.43 3.63 26.86
CA LEU A 264 -22.03 2.32 27.12
C LEU A 264 -20.97 1.24 27.32
N ILE A 265 -19.95 1.19 26.44
CA ILE A 265 -18.84 0.24 26.54
C ILE A 265 -18.05 0.46 27.83
N GLU A 266 -17.81 1.72 28.22
CA GLU A 266 -17.09 2.04 29.46
C GLU A 266 -17.87 1.61 30.72
N ARG A 267 -19.20 1.83 30.74
CA ARG A 267 -20.06 1.44 31.87
C ARG A 267 -20.30 -0.06 31.97
N GLN A 268 -20.42 -0.75 30.83
CA GLN A 268 -20.80 -2.17 30.75
C GLN A 268 -19.69 -3.00 30.08
N LYS A 269 -18.46 -2.84 30.55
CA LYS A 269 -17.26 -3.43 29.95
C LYS A 269 -17.29 -4.95 29.81
N MET A 270 -17.96 -5.65 30.72
CA MET A 270 -18.11 -7.12 30.66
C MET A 270 -19.06 -7.58 29.56
N GLN A 271 -20.10 -6.79 29.27
CA GLN A 271 -21.08 -7.12 28.23
C GLN A 271 -20.54 -6.80 26.84
N TYR A 272 -19.75 -5.72 26.71
CA TYR A 272 -19.19 -5.26 25.43
C TYR A 272 -17.69 -5.51 25.29
N CYS A 273 -17.15 -6.53 25.98
CA CYS A 273 -15.72 -6.85 25.93
C CYS A 273 -15.22 -7.20 24.51
N PHE A 274 -16.12 -7.67 23.64
CA PHE A 274 -15.86 -7.98 22.23
C PHE A 274 -15.70 -6.73 21.34
N ILE A 275 -16.11 -5.55 21.81
CA ILE A 275 -15.94 -4.28 21.07
C ILE A 275 -14.67 -3.60 21.57
N GLN A 276 -13.62 -3.66 20.75
CA GLN A 276 -12.40 -2.89 21.01
C GLN A 276 -12.54 -1.48 20.41
N LEU A 277 -12.47 -0.47 21.29
CA LEU A 277 -12.57 0.93 20.88
C LEU A 277 -11.37 1.33 20.00
N PRO A 278 -11.61 2.03 18.87
CA PRO A 278 -10.54 2.61 18.08
C PRO A 278 -9.73 3.62 18.91
N GLU A 279 -8.41 3.55 18.81
CA GLU A 279 -7.53 4.52 19.44
C GLU A 279 -7.74 5.91 18.84
N VAL A 280 -8.19 6.86 19.65
CA VAL A 280 -8.24 8.27 19.26
C VAL A 280 -6.81 8.82 19.31
N LYS A 281 -6.21 9.05 18.15
CA LYS A 281 -4.89 9.69 18.04
C LYS A 281 -4.95 11.07 18.67
N ARG A 282 -4.47 11.18 19.92
CA ARG A 282 -4.33 12.48 20.59
C ARG A 282 -3.29 13.29 19.83
N ARG A 283 -3.69 14.44 19.30
CA ARG A 283 -2.74 15.40 18.74
C ARG A 283 -1.76 15.77 19.85
N LYS A 284 -0.45 15.66 19.58
CA LYS A 284 0.56 16.17 20.50
C LYS A 284 0.28 17.65 20.69
N ILE A 285 -0.09 18.05 21.89
CA ILE A 285 -0.41 19.44 22.20
C ILE A 285 0.90 20.22 22.04
N PRO A 286 1.00 21.16 21.08
CA PRO A 286 2.17 21.99 20.95
C PRO A 286 2.39 22.76 22.25
N TRP A 287 3.61 22.78 22.76
CA TRP A 287 3.94 23.60 23.94
C TRP A 287 3.78 25.11 23.67
N LYS A 288 3.83 25.51 22.39
CA LYS A 288 3.59 26.88 21.91
C LYS A 288 2.57 26.90 20.77
N GLY A 289 1.76 27.95 20.70
CA GLY A 289 0.84 28.22 19.59
C GLY A 289 1.52 28.75 18.32
N THR A 290 2.81 29.07 18.38
CA THR A 290 3.64 29.56 17.27
C THR A 290 4.84 28.65 17.06
N LEU A 291 5.27 28.51 15.80
CA LEU A 291 6.55 27.87 15.47
C LEU A 291 7.66 28.90 15.69
N ASP A 292 8.70 28.53 16.44
CA ASP A 292 9.91 29.35 16.54
C ASP A 292 10.66 29.24 15.21
N ILE A 293 10.50 30.25 14.37
CA ILE A 293 11.20 30.36 13.10
C ILE A 293 12.64 30.81 13.41
N PRO A 294 13.69 30.08 12.99
CA PRO A 294 15.06 30.54 13.13
C PRO A 294 15.21 31.94 12.52
N GLN A 295 16.07 32.80 13.08
CA GLN A 295 16.44 34.03 12.38
C GLN A 295 17.19 33.65 11.10
N TYR A 296 16.46 33.63 9.99
CA TYR A 296 17.01 33.48 8.66
C TYR A 296 16.60 34.69 7.83
N ASP A 297 17.53 35.18 7.02
CA ASP A 297 17.31 36.32 6.16
C ASP A 297 16.46 35.89 4.97
N PHE A 298 15.14 35.93 5.15
CA PHE A 298 14.19 35.51 4.13
C PHE A 298 14.42 36.29 2.84
N ASP A 299 14.67 37.59 2.92
CA ASP A 299 14.84 38.44 1.74
C ASP A 299 16.06 38.00 0.92
N ASN A 300 17.21 37.76 1.57
CA ASN A 300 18.40 37.29 0.88
C ASN A 300 18.25 35.87 0.30
N ILE A 301 17.65 34.94 1.05
CA ILE A 301 17.45 33.57 0.56
C ILE A 301 16.44 33.55 -0.57
N PHE A 302 15.33 34.29 -0.44
CA PHE A 302 14.31 34.43 -1.47
C PHE A 302 14.86 35.07 -2.73
N GLN A 303 15.69 36.12 -2.62
CA GLN A 303 16.36 36.72 -3.78
C GLN A 303 17.35 35.75 -4.45
N SER A 304 18.15 35.01 -3.67
CA SER A 304 19.05 33.97 -4.21
C SER A 304 18.26 32.85 -4.90
N PHE A 305 17.15 32.40 -4.32
CA PHE A 305 16.28 31.38 -4.92
C PHE A 305 15.59 31.91 -6.17
N SER A 306 15.00 33.10 -6.10
CA SER A 306 14.30 33.74 -7.22
C SER A 306 15.24 34.00 -8.39
N SER A 307 16.46 34.50 -8.17
CA SER A 307 17.44 34.73 -9.25
C SER A 307 17.97 33.44 -9.88
N LYS A 308 18.05 32.35 -9.11
CA LYS A 308 18.48 31.03 -9.61
C LYS A 308 17.34 30.22 -10.22
N SER A 309 16.09 30.52 -9.87
CA SER A 309 14.93 29.86 -10.43
C SER A 309 14.84 30.16 -11.92
N MET A 310 14.60 29.13 -12.72
CA MET A 310 14.46 29.28 -14.16
C MET A 310 13.16 30.03 -14.50
N LEU A 311 12.07 29.72 -13.81
CA LEU A 311 10.72 30.22 -14.11
C LEU A 311 10.47 31.66 -13.66
N THR A 312 11.48 32.35 -13.14
CA THR A 312 11.45 33.78 -12.83
C THR A 312 12.17 34.60 -13.90
N LYS A 313 12.94 33.96 -14.78
CA LYS A 313 13.68 34.62 -15.86
C LYS A 313 12.77 34.81 -17.08
N PRO A 314 12.58 36.04 -17.57
CA PRO A 314 11.67 36.29 -18.69
C PRO A 314 12.11 35.53 -19.95
N GLU A 315 13.41 35.33 -20.16
CA GLU A 315 13.95 34.59 -21.30
C GLU A 315 13.53 33.12 -21.28
N ALA A 316 13.56 32.48 -20.10
CA ALA A 316 13.16 31.08 -19.94
C ALA A 316 11.63 30.92 -20.09
N ILE A 317 10.85 31.85 -19.54
CA ILE A 317 9.40 31.87 -19.72
C ILE A 317 9.06 32.02 -21.20
N MET A 318 9.68 32.98 -21.90
CA MET A 318 9.48 33.18 -23.34
C MET A 318 9.86 31.94 -24.15
N ALA A 319 10.99 31.28 -23.82
CA ALA A 319 11.40 30.06 -24.49
C ALA A 319 10.38 28.94 -24.30
N ILE A 320 9.89 28.72 -23.08
CA ILE A 320 8.86 27.71 -22.79
C ILE A 320 7.56 28.04 -23.53
N CYS A 321 7.10 29.29 -23.51
CA CYS A 321 5.90 29.70 -24.24
C CYS A 321 6.04 29.51 -25.75
N LYS A 322 7.22 29.77 -26.33
CA LYS A 322 7.50 29.51 -27.74
C LYS A 322 7.50 28.01 -28.04
N CYS A 323 8.18 27.19 -27.24
CA CYS A 323 8.15 25.75 -27.40
C CYS A 323 6.72 25.20 -27.30
N GLU A 324 5.93 25.67 -26.34
CA GLU A 324 4.52 25.31 -26.21
C GLU A 324 3.72 25.71 -27.44
N TYR A 325 3.89 26.95 -27.93
CA TYR A 325 3.23 27.43 -29.15
C TYR A 325 3.55 26.55 -30.36
N GLU A 326 4.83 26.24 -30.60
CA GLU A 326 5.25 25.36 -31.70
C GLU A 326 4.67 23.94 -31.55
N CYS A 327 4.68 23.37 -30.34
CA CYS A 327 4.06 22.06 -30.08
C CYS A 327 2.54 22.07 -30.32
N LEU A 328 1.85 23.16 -29.95
CA LEU A 328 0.42 23.31 -30.18
C LEU A 328 0.10 23.47 -31.67
N GLU A 329 0.92 24.21 -32.40
CA GLU A 329 0.82 24.33 -33.86
C GLU A 329 1.02 22.97 -34.53
N VAL A 330 2.04 22.21 -34.16
CA VAL A 330 2.27 20.83 -34.67
C VAL A 330 1.07 19.94 -34.39
N ARG A 331 0.50 19.99 -33.17
CA ARG A 331 -0.68 19.21 -32.80
C ARG A 331 -1.91 19.57 -33.64
N SER A 332 -2.01 20.80 -34.11
CA SER A 332 -3.13 21.24 -34.97
C SER A 332 -3.01 20.76 -36.42
N LYS A 333 -1.82 20.34 -36.87
CA LYS A 333 -1.61 19.83 -38.22
C LYS A 333 -2.01 18.35 -38.30
N SER A 334 -2.67 17.98 -39.37
CA SER A 334 -2.95 16.58 -39.70
C SER A 334 -1.97 16.10 -40.77
N LEU A 335 -1.34 14.94 -40.54
CA LEU A 335 -0.46 14.29 -41.53
C LEU A 335 -1.22 13.89 -42.80
N PHE A 336 -2.53 13.64 -42.66
CA PHE A 336 -3.40 13.23 -43.76
C PHE A 336 -4.57 14.20 -43.89
N HIS A 337 -5.01 14.43 -45.12
CA HIS A 337 -6.23 15.18 -45.36
C HIS A 337 -7.43 14.23 -45.27
N VAL A 338 -8.14 14.27 -44.13
CA VAL A 338 -9.26 13.35 -43.82
C VAL A 338 -10.62 13.93 -44.24
N SER A 339 -10.74 15.25 -44.35
CA SER A 339 -11.99 15.94 -44.69
C SER A 339 -12.24 16.03 -46.20
N LEU A 340 -12.68 14.93 -46.81
CA LEU A 340 -13.07 14.92 -48.22
C LEU A 340 -14.53 15.36 -48.38
N SER A 341 -14.76 16.52 -49.01
CA SER A 341 -16.11 17.04 -49.25
C SER A 341 -16.77 16.50 -50.51
N LYS A 342 -15.99 15.87 -51.42
CA LYS A 342 -16.45 15.30 -52.69
C LYS A 342 -15.67 14.03 -53.03
N TYR A 343 -16.28 13.17 -53.84
CA TYR A 343 -15.58 12.04 -54.47
C TYR A 343 -14.53 12.57 -55.45
N MET A 344 -13.38 11.90 -55.52
CA MET A 344 -12.25 12.26 -56.39
C MET A 344 -11.60 11.00 -56.95
N ARG A 345 -10.80 11.14 -58.02
CA ARG A 345 -10.06 10.01 -58.58
C ARG A 345 -8.91 9.60 -57.65
N ILE A 346 -8.49 8.34 -57.72
CA ILE A 346 -7.39 7.81 -56.89
C ILE A 346 -6.09 8.62 -57.07
N GLU A 347 -5.79 9.05 -58.30
CA GLU A 347 -4.61 9.86 -58.64
C GLU A 347 -4.67 11.25 -57.99
N GLU A 348 -5.86 11.89 -57.99
CA GLU A 348 -6.07 13.20 -57.35
C GLU A 348 -5.98 13.10 -55.83
N PHE A 349 -6.45 11.99 -55.26
CA PHE A 349 -6.31 11.70 -53.83
C PHE A 349 -4.85 11.51 -53.45
N GLU A 350 -4.09 10.70 -54.19
CA GLU A 350 -2.66 10.46 -53.96
C GLU A 350 -1.84 11.75 -54.07
N GLN A 351 -2.13 12.59 -55.07
CA GLN A 351 -1.51 13.91 -55.21
C GLN A 351 -1.85 14.82 -54.02
N THR A 352 -3.11 14.85 -53.58
CA THR A 352 -3.55 15.67 -52.44
C THR A 352 -2.87 15.22 -51.13
N GLN A 353 -2.80 13.91 -50.87
CA GLN A 353 -2.11 13.40 -49.68
C GLN A 353 -0.60 13.67 -49.75
N SER A 354 0.04 13.44 -50.91
CA SER A 354 1.47 13.69 -51.10
C SER A 354 1.83 15.16 -50.88
N MET A 355 0.96 16.07 -51.33
CA MET A 355 1.13 17.51 -51.11
C MET A 355 1.03 17.88 -49.63
N VAL A 356 0.04 17.36 -48.90
CA VAL A 356 -0.17 17.63 -47.47
C VAL A 356 0.97 17.05 -46.62
N ILE A 357 1.41 15.82 -46.93
CA ILE A 357 2.56 15.18 -46.27
C ILE A 357 3.83 16.02 -46.50
N SER A 358 4.06 16.50 -47.73
CA SER A 358 5.21 17.36 -48.03
C SER A 358 5.17 18.68 -47.26
N GLN A 359 4.01 19.34 -47.17
CA GLN A 359 3.84 20.58 -46.41
C GLN A 359 4.11 20.39 -44.92
N VAL A 360 3.55 19.33 -44.31
CA VAL A 360 3.78 19.02 -42.89
C VAL A 360 5.24 18.61 -42.65
N SER A 361 5.86 17.87 -43.57
CA SER A 361 7.27 17.49 -43.48
C SER A 361 8.22 18.70 -43.53
N ILE A 362 7.95 19.66 -44.43
CA ILE A 362 8.72 20.91 -44.51
C ILE A 362 8.58 21.71 -43.22
N PHE A 363 7.36 21.85 -42.71
CA PHE A 363 7.09 22.55 -41.45
C PHE A 363 7.86 21.93 -40.28
N LEU A 364 7.79 20.60 -40.11
CA LEU A 364 8.50 19.89 -39.05
C LEU A 364 10.03 20.04 -39.18
N LYS A 365 10.58 20.05 -40.40
CA LYS A 365 12.02 20.25 -40.60
C LYS A 365 12.46 21.65 -40.19
N VAL A 366 11.68 22.68 -40.49
CA VAL A 366 12.00 24.06 -40.12
C VAL A 366 11.87 24.26 -38.60
N SER A 367 10.74 23.82 -38.01
CA SER A 367 10.49 24.00 -36.58
C SER A 367 11.40 23.18 -35.66
N ILE A 368 11.95 22.04 -36.11
CA ILE A 368 12.78 21.16 -35.25
C ILE A 368 14.28 21.42 -35.41
N ILE A 369 14.74 21.99 -36.54
CA ILE A 369 16.18 22.17 -36.83
C ILE A 369 16.68 23.59 -36.51
N GLU A 370 15.81 24.61 -36.48
CA GLU A 370 16.20 26.01 -36.20
C GLU A 370 15.91 26.49 -34.76
N LEU A 371 15.52 25.59 -33.85
CA LEU A 371 15.49 25.80 -32.40
C LEU A 371 16.75 25.21 -31.75
#